data_AF-A0A167NWA5-F1
#
_entry.id   AF-A0A167NWA5-F1
#
_cell.length_a   1.000
_cell.length_b   1.000
_cell.length_c   1.000
_cell.angle_alpha   90.00
_cell.angle_beta   90.00
_cell.angle_gamma   90.00
#
_symmetry.space_group_name_H-M   'P 1'
#
loop_
_entity.id
_entity.type
_entity.pdbx_description
1 polymer ?
#
loop_
_entity_poly.entity_id
_entity_poly.type
_entity_poly.pdbx_seq_one_letter_code
_entity_poly.pdbx_strand_id
1 'polypeptide(L)' 'DLQLLQDIPAWLRSLRLHKYNPIFETWKWQEMVKLNDEALSEKGVSALGARRKMLKVFEQVKLHCEQNVG' A
#
# COMPACT_ATOMS: atom_id res chain seq x y z
N ASP A 1 6.63 1.79 12.21
CA ASP A 1 7.43 0.58 12.33
C ASP A 1 7.36 -0.20 11.03
N LEU A 2 8.47 -0.35 10.33
CA LEU A 2 8.52 -1.10 9.05
C LEU A 2 8.16 -2.57 9.21
N GLN A 3 8.18 -3.09 10.45
CA GLN A 3 7.73 -4.46 10.75
C GLN A 3 6.29 -4.70 10.29
N LEU A 4 5.43 -3.67 10.33
CA LEU A 4 4.05 -3.79 9.87
C LEU A 4 3.94 -4.01 8.35
N LEU A 5 4.93 -3.61 7.55
CA LEU A 5 4.88 -3.81 6.10
C LEU A 5 5.00 -5.29 5.70
N GLN A 6 5.51 -6.15 6.59
CA GLN A 6 5.56 -7.60 6.38
C GLN A 6 4.18 -8.26 6.59
N ASP A 7 3.28 -7.60 7.32
CA ASP A 7 1.89 -8.03 7.55
C ASP A 7 0.93 -7.07 6.84
N ILE A 8 0.66 -7.35 5.55
CA ILE A 8 -0.23 -6.52 4.72
C ILE A 8 -1.62 -6.35 5.35
N PRO A 9 -2.29 -7.41 5.86
CA PRO A 9 -3.56 -7.25 6.56
C PRO A 9 -3.50 -6.26 7.75
N ALA A 10 -2.47 -6.33 8.58
CA ALA A 10 -2.30 -5.40 9.70
C ALA A 10 -2.00 -3.97 9.22
N TRP A 11 -1.14 -3.83 8.21
CA TRP A 11 -0.82 -2.54 7.60
C TRP A 11 -2.06 -1.87 7.02
N LEU A 12 -2.84 -2.55 6.19
CA LEU A 12 -4.08 -2.02 5.63
C LEU A 12 -5.12 -1.69 6.72
N ARG A 13 -5.17 -2.46 7.82
CA ARG A 13 -6.01 -2.13 8.98
C ARG A 13 -5.61 -0.81 9.62
N SER A 14 -4.31 -0.56 9.84
CA SER A 14 -3.80 0.71 10.37
C SER A 14 -4.15 1.92 9.49
N LEU A 15 -4.21 1.71 8.17
CA LEU A 15 -4.59 2.72 7.19
C LEU A 15 -6.10 2.88 7.03
N ARG A 16 -6.92 2.05 7.70
CA ARG A 16 -8.37 1.92 7.47
C ARG A 16 -8.72 1.56 6.02
N LEU A 17 -7.89 0.74 5.40
CA LEU A 17 -8.03 0.22 4.04
C LEU A 17 -8.25 -1.30 4.03
N HIS A 18 -8.50 -1.93 5.18
CA HIS A 18 -8.64 -3.39 5.34
C HIS A 18 -9.75 -4.03 4.48
N LYS A 19 -10.71 -3.26 3.97
CA LYS A 19 -11.67 -3.76 2.97
C LYS A 19 -11.00 -4.26 1.68
N TYR A 20 -9.76 -3.84 1.41
CA TYR A 20 -8.97 -4.25 0.26
C TYR A 20 -8.01 -5.41 0.58
N ASN A 21 -8.07 -6.00 1.79
CA ASN A 21 -7.27 -7.18 2.12
C ASN A 21 -7.41 -8.30 1.09
N PRO A 22 -8.61 -8.68 0.61
CA PRO A 22 -8.73 -9.75 -0.39
C PRO A 22 -7.99 -9.48 -1.71
N ILE A 23 -7.65 -8.21 -2.00
CA ILE A 23 -6.89 -7.81 -3.20
C ILE A 23 -5.38 -7.97 -2.96
N PHE A 24 -4.91 -7.68 -1.75
CA PHE A 24 -3.48 -7.45 -1.46
C PHE A 24 -2.87 -8.37 -0.40
N GLU A 25 -3.63 -9.22 0.29
CA GLU A 25 -3.14 -10.03 1.41
C GLU A 25 -2.01 -11.01 1.03
N THR A 26 -1.94 -11.42 -0.24
CA THR A 26 -0.87 -12.26 -0.80
C THR A 26 0.26 -11.46 -1.44
N TRP A 27 0.14 -10.13 -1.49
CA TRP A 27 1.13 -9.26 -2.12
C TRP A 27 2.26 -8.92 -1.16
N LYS A 28 3.41 -8.63 -1.74
CA LYS A 28 4.52 -8.00 -1.03
C LYS A 28 4.36 -6.49 -1.11
N TRP A 29 4.64 -5.78 -0.02
CA TRP A 29 4.53 -4.31 -0.01
C TRP A 29 5.44 -3.66 -1.07
N GLN A 30 6.59 -4.27 -1.37
CA GLN A 30 7.53 -3.81 -2.40
C GLN A 30 6.91 -3.81 -3.81
N GLU A 31 5.97 -4.72 -4.08
CA GLU A 31 5.22 -4.75 -5.34
C GLU A 31 4.05 -3.75 -5.30
N MET A 32 3.40 -3.59 -4.13
CA MET A 32 2.31 -2.64 -3.95
C MET A 32 2.77 -1.19 -4.19
N VAL A 33 3.94 -0.80 -3.66
CA VAL A 33 4.42 0.58 -3.79
C VAL A 33 4.77 0.98 -5.23
N LYS A 34 4.89 0.02 -6.15
CA LYS A 34 5.12 0.25 -7.58
C LYS A 34 3.83 0.54 -8.35
N LEU A 35 2.66 0.31 -7.76
CA LEU A 35 1.36 0.51 -8.43
C LEU A 35 1.07 1.99 -8.67
N ASN A 36 0.44 2.28 -9.81
CA ASN A 36 -0.09 3.59 -10.18
C ASN A 36 -1.63 3.63 -10.00
N ASP A 37 -2.27 4.78 -10.27
CA ASP A 37 -3.72 4.95 -10.09
C ASP A 37 -4.55 3.95 -10.93
N GLU A 38 -4.14 3.74 -12.18
CA GLU A 38 -4.80 2.82 -13.11
C GLU A 38 -4.73 1.38 -12.62
N ALA A 39 -3.54 0.88 -12.26
CA ALA A 39 -3.36 -0.48 -11.76
C ALA A 39 -4.13 -0.73 -10.45
N LEU A 40 -4.26 0.28 -9.58
CA LEU A 40 -5.11 0.19 -8.39
C LEU A 40 -6.60 0.10 -8.77
N SER A 41 -7.02 0.87 -9.76
CA SER A 41 -8.39 0.82 -10.27
C SER A 41 -8.73 -0.54 -10.88
N GLU A 42 -7.86 -1.07 -11.75
CA GLU A 42 -8.02 -2.39 -12.38
C GLU A 42 -8.08 -3.55 -11.37
N LYS A 43 -7.34 -3.43 -10.25
CA LYS A 43 -7.38 -4.42 -9.16
C LYS A 43 -8.65 -4.35 -8.31
N GLY A 44 -9.51 -3.36 -8.50
CA GLY A 44 -10.78 -3.21 -7.78
C GLY A 44 -10.79 -2.12 -6.70
N VAL A 45 -9.76 -1.26 -6.64
CA VAL A 45 -9.77 -0.05 -5.78
C VAL A 45 -10.53 1.07 -6.49
N SER A 46 -11.85 0.91 -6.62
CA SER A 46 -12.70 1.82 -7.40
C SER A 46 -12.83 3.23 -6.82
N ALA A 47 -12.71 3.38 -5.49
CA ALA A 47 -12.84 4.66 -4.83
C ALA A 47 -11.59 5.54 -5.04
N LEU A 48 -11.74 6.68 -5.73
CA LEU A 48 -10.66 7.64 -5.99
C LEU A 48 -9.95 8.09 -4.70
N GLY A 49 -10.70 8.33 -3.62
CA GLY A 49 -10.13 8.71 -2.32
C GLY A 49 -9.22 7.62 -1.73
N ALA A 50 -9.57 6.34 -1.91
CA ALA A 50 -8.73 5.22 -1.46
C ALA A 50 -7.45 5.12 -2.28
N ARG A 51 -7.53 5.26 -3.61
CA ARG A 51 -6.35 5.24 -4.48
C ARG A 51 -5.38 6.37 -4.17
N ARG A 52 -5.87 7.62 -4.05
CA ARG A 52 -5.05 8.77 -3.65
C ARG A 52 -4.37 8.54 -2.30
N LYS A 53 -5.08 7.95 -1.34
CA LYS A 53 -4.52 7.61 -0.02
C LYS A 53 -3.42 6.54 -0.14
N MET A 54 -3.66 5.47 -0.89
CA MET A 54 -2.68 4.41 -1.14
C MET A 54 -1.42 4.96 -1.80
N LEU A 55 -1.56 5.72 -2.89
CA LEU A 55 -0.42 6.33 -3.59
C LEU A 55 0.41 7.24 -2.67
N LYS A 56 -0.23 8.07 -1.84
CA LYS A 56 0.47 8.90 -0.86
C LYS A 56 1.24 8.06 0.16
N VAL A 57 0.65 6.99 0.66
CA VAL A 57 1.30 6.09 1.63
C VAL A 57 2.45 5.32 0.97
N PHE A 58 2.28 4.86 -0.26
CA PHE A 58 3.33 4.18 -1.01
C PHE A 58 4.55 5.06 -1.22
N GLU A 59 4.34 6.33 -1.55
CA GLU A 59 5.41 7.32 -1.66
C GLU A 59 6.14 7.52 -0.33
N GLN A 60 5.40 7.64 0.78
CA GLN A 60 6.00 7.74 2.11
C GLN A 60 6.86 6.53 2.47
N VAL A 61 6.41 5.32 2.11
CA VAL A 61 7.18 4.08 2.33
C VAL A 61 8.45 4.08 1.48
N LYS A 62 8.40 4.47 0.21
CA LYS A 62 9.59 4.58 -0.65
C LYS A 62 10.61 5.54 -0.06
N LEU A 63 10.20 6.76 0.27
CA LEU A 63 11.06 7.78 0.86
C LEU A 63 11.69 7.30 2.17
N HIS A 64 10.91 6.66 3.03
CA HIS A 64 11.42 6.10 4.28
C HIS A 64 12.43 4.99 4.02
N CYS A 65 12.20 4.10 3.05
CA CYS A 65 13.17 3.06 2.70
C CYS A 65 14.46 3.66 2.13
N GLU A 66 14.38 4.62 1.21
CA GLU A 66 15.54 5.28 0.60
C GLU A 66 16.40 6.03 1.63
N GLN A 67 15.78 6.69 2.61
CA GLN A 67 16.47 7.43 3.66
C GLN A 67 17.14 6.53 4.72
N ASN A 68 16.87 5.23 4.72
CA ASN A 68 17.39 4.28 5.71
C ASN A 68 18.24 3.15 5.07
N VAL A 69 18.71 3.33 3.83
CA VAL A 69 19.75 2.47 3.20
C VAL A 69 21.17 3.04 3.42
N GLY A 70 21.39 3.72 4.55
CA GLY A 70 22.70 4.23 4.97
C GLY A 70 23.39 3.32 5.97
#